data_AF-A0AAI8MZ59-F1
#
_entry.id   AF-A0AAI8MZ59-F1
#
_cell.length_a   1.000
_cell.length_b   1.000
_cell.length_c   1.000
_cell.angle_alpha   90.00
_cell.angle_beta   90.00
_cell.angle_gamma   90.00
#
_symmetry.space_group_name_H-M   'P 1'
#
loop_
_entity.id
_entity.type
_entity.pdbx_description
1 polymer ?
#
loop_
_entity_poly.entity_id
_entity_poly.type
_entity_poly.pdbx_seq_one_letter_code
_entity_poly.pdbx_strand_id
1 'polypeptide(L)'
;MNGEMRLIPYVTDEQIMDVNELPEGIKVIKAPELWAKGFKGKDIKIAVLDTGCDINHPDLKDRVIGGKNFTDDDEGKEDAISDYNGHGTHVSGTIAANDSNGGISGVAPEASLLIVKVLGGQNGSGKYEWIINGINYAVEQKADIISMSLGGPNDVPELKEAVTNAVKSGVLVVCAAGNEGDGDERTEELSYPAAYNEVIAVGSVSIARKSSEFSNANKEIDLVAPGENILSTLPNHKYGKLTGTSMAAPHVSGALALIKGLEQDSFQRTLSEAEIYAQLVRRTLPLGIAKTLAGNGFLYLDAPDVLMERAEQAQLLSF
;
A
#
# COMPACT_ATOMS: atom_id res chain seq x y z
N MET A 1 22.61 18.42 -3.63
CA MET A 1 21.63 17.32 -3.72
C MET A 1 20.26 17.96 -3.54
N ASN A 2 19.59 18.36 -4.62
CA ASN A 2 18.36 19.18 -4.57
C ASN A 2 17.10 18.36 -4.88
N GLY A 3 16.98 17.16 -4.32
CA GLY A 3 15.71 16.43 -4.33
C GLY A 3 15.39 16.00 -2.90
N GLU A 4 14.19 16.35 -2.45
CA GLU A 4 13.62 15.88 -1.18
C GLU A 4 12.59 14.80 -1.49
N MET A 5 12.35 13.90 -0.52
CA MET A 5 11.24 12.95 -0.59
C MET A 5 9.94 13.69 -0.32
N ARG A 6 8.88 13.28 -0.99
CA ARG A 6 7.57 13.92 -0.87
C ARG A 6 6.49 12.86 -0.93
N LEU A 7 5.31 13.17 -0.43
CA LEU A 7 4.11 12.48 -0.87
C LEU A 7 4.03 12.56 -2.40
N ILE A 8 3.66 11.46 -3.02
CA ILE A 8 3.31 11.50 -4.44
C ILE A 8 2.09 12.45 -4.59
N PRO A 9 2.09 13.43 -5.50
CA PRO A 9 1.03 14.44 -5.59
C PRO A 9 -0.37 13.82 -5.68
N TYR A 10 -1.28 14.16 -4.78
CA TYR A 10 -2.65 13.61 -4.77
C TYR A 10 -3.69 14.72 -4.67
N VAL A 11 -4.94 14.40 -5.04
CA VAL A 11 -6.08 15.33 -4.98
C VAL A 11 -7.05 14.88 -3.91
N THR A 12 -7.61 15.83 -3.15
CA THR A 12 -8.76 15.59 -2.26
C THR A 12 -10.04 15.90 -3.00
N ASP A 13 -10.81 14.88 -3.34
CA ASP A 13 -12.02 14.99 -4.15
C ASP A 13 -13.24 15.35 -3.29
N GLU A 14 -13.33 14.80 -2.07
CA GLU A 14 -14.48 14.97 -1.19
C GLU A 14 -14.11 14.71 0.28
N GLN A 15 -14.64 15.50 1.22
CA GLN A 15 -14.64 15.19 2.66
C GLN A 15 -16.06 14.81 3.10
N ILE A 16 -16.18 13.67 3.78
CA ILE A 16 -17.44 13.07 4.21
C ILE A 16 -17.40 12.92 5.73
N MET A 17 -18.48 13.32 6.41
CA MET A 17 -18.53 13.29 7.88
C MET A 17 -19.07 11.97 8.45
N ASP A 18 -19.98 11.30 7.74
CA ASP A 18 -20.56 10.03 8.16
C ASP A 18 -20.45 9.02 7.02
N VAL A 19 -19.84 7.86 7.30
CA VAL A 19 -19.72 6.75 6.36
C VAL A 19 -20.04 5.46 7.11
N ASN A 20 -20.78 4.57 6.46
CA ASN A 20 -20.99 3.20 6.95
C ASN A 20 -21.12 2.25 5.76
N GLU A 21 -20.05 2.18 4.96
CA GLU A 21 -20.00 1.35 3.77
C GLU A 21 -18.61 0.75 3.58
N LEU A 22 -18.55 -0.40 2.92
CA LEU A 22 -17.30 -0.95 2.44
C LEU A 22 -16.84 -0.17 1.20
N PRO A 23 -15.64 0.46 1.20
CA PRO A 23 -15.13 1.18 0.06
C PRO A 23 -15.08 0.33 -1.20
N GLU A 24 -15.45 0.91 -2.34
CA GLU A 24 -15.55 0.18 -3.61
C GLU A 24 -14.19 -0.37 -4.06
N GLY A 25 -13.09 0.36 -3.82
CA GLY A 25 -11.72 -0.09 -4.08
C GLY A 25 -11.41 -1.45 -3.44
N ILE A 26 -11.91 -1.67 -2.21
CA ILE A 26 -11.69 -2.91 -1.45
C ILE A 26 -12.55 -4.05 -2.00
N LYS A 27 -13.77 -3.75 -2.44
CA LYS A 27 -14.64 -4.74 -3.10
C LYS A 27 -14.06 -5.21 -4.43
N VAL A 28 -13.60 -4.30 -5.28
CA VAL A 28 -13.17 -4.65 -6.65
C VAL A 28 -11.86 -5.44 -6.69
N ILE A 29 -11.01 -5.32 -5.66
CA ILE A 29 -9.80 -6.15 -5.51
C ILE A 29 -10.08 -7.52 -4.88
N LYS A 30 -11.34 -7.81 -4.50
CA LYS A 30 -11.76 -9.11 -3.97
C LYS A 30 -11.27 -9.46 -2.57
N ALA A 31 -11.08 -8.45 -1.72
CA ALA A 31 -10.72 -8.66 -0.32
C ALA A 31 -11.80 -9.41 0.49
N PRO A 32 -13.11 -9.12 0.35
CA PRO A 32 -14.16 -9.82 1.08
C PRO A 32 -14.19 -11.33 0.86
N GLU A 33 -13.79 -11.80 -0.32
CA GLU A 33 -13.70 -13.22 -0.66
C GLU A 33 -12.63 -13.94 0.19
N LEU A 34 -11.54 -13.27 0.56
CA LEU A 34 -10.54 -13.82 1.50
C LEU A 34 -11.00 -13.68 2.95
N TRP A 35 -11.73 -12.63 3.30
CA TRP A 35 -12.33 -12.49 4.64
C TRP A 35 -13.32 -13.60 4.94
N ALA A 36 -14.12 -14.02 3.95
CA ALA A 36 -15.05 -15.14 4.04
C ALA A 36 -14.33 -16.47 4.32
N LYS A 37 -13.07 -16.60 3.90
CA LYS A 37 -12.18 -17.73 4.20
C LYS A 37 -11.48 -17.60 5.57
N GLY A 38 -11.76 -16.54 6.34
CA GLY A 38 -11.19 -16.30 7.66
C GLY A 38 -9.88 -15.51 7.68
N PHE A 39 -9.41 -15.03 6.53
CA PHE A 39 -8.17 -14.27 6.43
C PHE A 39 -8.46 -12.77 6.41
N LYS A 40 -8.14 -12.06 7.49
CA LYS A 40 -8.37 -10.61 7.66
C LYS A 40 -7.10 -9.83 8.02
N GLY A 41 -5.94 -10.47 7.93
CA GLY A 41 -4.63 -9.88 8.24
C GLY A 41 -4.18 -10.01 9.69
N LYS A 42 -4.88 -10.81 10.50
CA LYS A 42 -4.50 -11.10 11.89
C LYS A 42 -3.04 -11.52 12.01
N ASP A 43 -2.37 -11.02 13.06
CA ASP A 43 -0.97 -11.30 13.39
C ASP A 43 0.06 -10.82 12.34
N ILE A 44 -0.36 -10.02 11.36
CA ILE A 44 0.53 -9.36 10.40
C ILE A 44 0.77 -7.91 10.82
N LYS A 45 2.04 -7.48 10.83
CA LYS A 45 2.45 -6.12 11.14
C LYS A 45 2.83 -5.36 9.86
N ILE A 46 2.18 -4.23 9.64
CA ILE A 46 2.41 -3.35 8.49
C ILE A 46 2.97 -2.02 8.99
N ALA A 47 4.18 -1.67 8.58
CA ALA A 47 4.77 -0.36 8.84
C ALA A 47 4.34 0.63 7.77
N VAL A 48 3.66 1.71 8.18
CA VAL A 48 3.19 2.78 7.30
C VAL A 48 4.16 3.94 7.39
N LEU A 49 5.00 4.10 6.36
CA LEU A 49 5.99 5.17 6.26
C LEU A 49 5.37 6.36 5.54
N ASP A 50 4.87 7.33 6.31
CA ASP A 50 4.05 8.43 5.79
C ASP A 50 4.14 9.69 6.69
N THR A 51 3.08 10.49 6.71
CA THR A 51 2.91 11.78 7.42
C THR A 51 2.49 11.66 8.88
N GLY A 52 2.33 10.43 9.38
CA GLY A 52 1.77 10.14 10.71
C GLY A 52 0.41 9.47 10.60
N CYS A 53 -0.33 9.42 11.71
CA CYS A 53 -1.70 8.93 11.74
C CYS A 53 -2.50 9.58 12.87
N ASP A 54 -3.79 9.84 12.66
CA ASP A 54 -4.74 10.07 13.75
C ASP A 54 -5.01 8.76 14.48
N ILE A 55 -4.17 8.46 15.48
CA ILE A 55 -4.25 7.22 16.27
C ILE A 55 -5.52 7.13 17.13
N ASN A 56 -6.29 8.20 17.26
CA ASN A 56 -7.56 8.20 17.99
C ASN A 56 -8.78 8.01 17.07
N HIS A 57 -8.58 7.95 15.74
CA HIS A 57 -9.65 7.69 14.79
C HIS A 57 -10.37 6.38 15.16
N PRO A 58 -11.72 6.35 15.25
CA PRO A 58 -12.49 5.20 15.72
C PRO A 58 -12.16 3.88 14.99
N ASP A 59 -11.91 3.97 13.68
CA ASP A 59 -11.62 2.83 12.81
C ASP A 59 -10.15 2.38 12.87
N LEU A 60 -9.24 3.15 13.49
CA LEU A 60 -7.79 2.91 13.51
C LEU A 60 -7.20 2.67 14.90
N LYS A 61 -7.82 3.22 15.95
CA LYS A 61 -7.28 3.20 17.33
C LYS A 61 -6.90 1.80 17.83
N ASP A 62 -7.65 0.78 17.41
CA ASP A 62 -7.43 -0.62 17.83
C ASP A 62 -6.48 -1.37 16.87
N ARG A 63 -6.00 -0.71 15.82
CA ARG A 63 -5.08 -1.23 14.80
C ARG A 63 -3.67 -0.70 14.97
N VAL A 64 -3.53 0.55 15.43
CA VAL A 64 -2.23 1.15 15.68
C VAL A 64 -1.61 0.56 16.94
N ILE A 65 -0.48 -0.14 16.79
CA ILE A 65 0.24 -0.80 17.89
C ILE A 65 1.44 0.02 18.40
N GLY A 66 1.70 1.18 17.79
CA GLY A 66 2.79 2.06 18.12
C GLY A 66 3.34 2.78 16.89
N GLY A 67 4.43 3.51 17.07
CA GLY A 67 5.05 4.24 15.99
C GLY A 67 6.24 5.08 16.44
N LYS A 68 6.92 5.68 15.47
CA LYS A 68 8.05 6.59 15.71
C LYS A 68 8.05 7.73 14.69
N ASN A 69 8.34 8.94 15.18
CA ASN A 69 8.57 10.13 14.39
C ASN A 69 10.06 10.31 14.11
N PHE A 70 10.39 10.47 12.84
CA PHE A 70 11.74 10.75 12.36
C PHE A 70 11.87 12.18 11.83
N THR A 71 10.77 12.95 11.79
CA THR A 71 10.75 14.30 11.24
C THR A 71 11.09 15.35 12.30
N ASP A 72 11.31 16.58 11.84
CA ASP A 72 11.53 17.73 12.74
C ASP A 72 10.19 18.29 13.32
N ASP A 73 9.02 17.74 12.93
CA ASP A 73 7.73 18.09 13.54
C ASP A 73 7.76 17.83 15.04
N ASP A 74 6.97 18.60 15.79
CA ASP A 74 6.85 18.47 17.25
C ASP A 74 8.22 18.52 17.97
N GLU A 75 9.12 19.37 17.47
CA GLU A 75 10.48 19.54 18.00
C GLU A 75 11.31 18.23 17.96
N GLY A 76 11.01 17.34 17.01
CA GLY A 76 11.69 16.06 16.85
C GLY A 76 11.32 15.02 17.91
N LYS A 77 10.19 15.18 18.59
CA LYS A 77 9.74 14.24 19.63
C LYS A 77 9.37 12.90 18.99
N GLU A 78 10.11 11.84 19.35
CA GLU A 78 10.01 10.53 18.68
C GLU A 78 8.64 9.84 18.82
N ASP A 79 7.86 10.11 19.87
CA ASP A 79 6.53 9.54 20.07
C ASP A 79 5.41 10.38 19.42
N ALA A 80 5.73 11.54 18.83
CA ALA A 80 4.78 12.45 18.20
C ALA A 80 4.46 12.03 16.76
N ILE A 81 3.59 11.03 16.62
CA ILE A 81 3.19 10.44 15.33
C ILE A 81 1.88 11.00 14.77
N SER A 82 1.41 12.14 15.29
CA SER A 82 0.20 12.81 14.82
C SER A 82 0.30 13.21 13.35
N ASP A 83 -0.81 13.07 12.64
CA ASP A 83 -0.92 13.44 11.23
C ASP A 83 -1.44 14.87 11.06
N TYR A 84 -0.58 15.76 10.52
CA TYR A 84 -0.93 17.14 10.21
C TYR A 84 -1.37 17.36 8.77
N ASN A 85 -1.22 16.34 7.91
CA ASN A 85 -1.53 16.42 6.49
C ASN A 85 -2.85 15.68 6.18
N GLY A 86 -3.04 14.49 6.74
CA GLY A 86 -4.21 13.63 6.58
C GLY A 86 -3.96 12.41 5.70
N HIS A 87 -2.91 12.43 4.88
CA HIS A 87 -2.58 11.35 3.96
C HIS A 87 -2.21 10.06 4.68
N GLY A 88 -1.40 10.11 5.73
CA GLY A 88 -0.96 8.91 6.45
C GLY A 88 -2.12 8.23 7.18
N THR A 89 -3.08 9.01 7.68
CA THR A 89 -4.35 8.51 8.20
C THR A 89 -5.18 7.84 7.09
N HIS A 90 -5.23 8.41 5.89
CA HIS A 90 -5.96 7.85 4.74
C HIS A 90 -5.36 6.53 4.24
N VAL A 91 -4.04 6.49 4.11
CA VAL A 91 -3.28 5.27 3.78
C VAL A 91 -3.53 4.20 4.83
N SER A 92 -3.43 4.54 6.12
CA SER A 92 -3.69 3.62 7.25
C SER A 92 -5.10 3.02 7.19
N GLY A 93 -6.12 3.83 6.89
CA GLY A 93 -7.50 3.35 6.75
C GLY A 93 -7.69 2.38 5.60
N THR A 94 -7.08 2.65 4.45
CA THR A 94 -7.18 1.77 3.28
C THR A 94 -6.54 0.41 3.59
N ILE A 95 -5.45 0.40 4.36
CA ILE A 95 -4.75 -0.82 4.77
C ILE A 95 -5.59 -1.62 5.77
N ALA A 96 -5.99 -1.02 6.90
CA ALA A 96 -6.48 -1.81 8.05
C ALA A 96 -7.60 -1.16 8.87
N ALA A 97 -8.33 -0.15 8.37
CA ALA A 97 -9.51 0.35 9.07
C ALA A 97 -10.45 -0.80 9.46
N ASN A 98 -11.12 -0.67 10.61
CA ASN A 98 -12.04 -1.67 11.10
C ASN A 98 -13.37 -1.04 11.50
N ASP A 99 -14.43 -1.51 10.87
CA ASP A 99 -15.81 -1.01 11.00
C ASP A 99 -16.57 -1.49 12.25
N SER A 100 -15.90 -2.14 13.22
CA SER A 100 -16.54 -2.63 14.46
C SER A 100 -17.24 -1.53 15.26
N ASN A 101 -16.87 -0.26 15.03
CA ASN A 101 -17.46 0.91 15.68
C ASN A 101 -18.38 1.72 14.74
N GLY A 102 -18.79 1.15 13.60
CA GLY A 102 -19.25 1.90 12.43
C GLY A 102 -18.07 2.38 11.58
N GLY A 103 -18.31 3.04 10.44
CA GLY A 103 -17.25 3.58 9.58
C GLY A 103 -16.96 2.73 8.35
N ILE A 104 -15.67 2.54 8.06
CA ILE A 104 -15.20 1.74 6.92
C ILE A 104 -14.33 0.58 7.37
N SER A 105 -14.23 -0.44 6.51
CA SER A 105 -13.21 -1.50 6.63
C SER A 105 -12.10 -1.25 5.61
N GLY A 106 -10.84 -1.42 6.03
CA GLY A 106 -9.66 -1.51 5.18
C GLY A 106 -9.49 -2.90 4.58
N VAL A 107 -8.48 -3.10 3.73
CA VAL A 107 -8.24 -4.40 3.08
C VAL A 107 -7.94 -5.52 4.08
N ALA A 108 -7.18 -5.24 5.13
CA ALA A 108 -6.79 -6.18 6.17
C ALA A 108 -7.22 -5.66 7.56
N PRO A 109 -8.52 -5.74 7.89
CA PRO A 109 -9.10 -5.07 9.07
C PRO A 109 -8.65 -5.63 10.44
N GLU A 110 -7.87 -6.71 10.45
CA GLU A 110 -7.26 -7.31 11.65
C GLU A 110 -5.72 -7.21 11.66
N ALA A 111 -5.12 -6.55 10.67
CA ALA A 111 -3.68 -6.27 10.66
C ALA A 111 -3.30 -5.18 11.68
N SER A 112 -2.07 -5.26 12.18
CA SER A 112 -1.51 -4.27 13.09
C SER A 112 -0.70 -3.23 12.33
N LEU A 113 -0.91 -1.95 12.63
CA LEU A 113 -0.22 -0.82 12.00
C LEU A 113 0.88 -0.28 12.92
N LEU A 114 2.10 -0.18 12.38
CA LEU A 114 3.20 0.55 12.97
C LEU A 114 3.35 1.89 12.22
N ILE A 115 3.09 3.01 12.88
CA ILE A 115 3.09 4.32 12.23
C ILE A 115 4.52 4.89 12.24
N VAL A 116 5.11 5.07 11.06
CA VAL A 116 6.48 5.54 10.91
C VAL A 116 6.42 6.91 10.22
N LYS A 117 6.42 7.97 11.01
CA LYS A 117 6.28 9.33 10.48
C LYS A 117 7.64 9.78 9.91
N VAL A 118 7.76 9.78 8.59
CA VAL A 118 8.97 10.14 7.83
C VAL A 118 8.76 11.34 6.90
N LEU A 119 7.52 11.85 6.82
CA LEU A 119 7.16 13.06 6.10
C LEU A 119 6.56 14.07 7.10
N GLY A 120 7.12 15.27 7.13
CA GLY A 120 6.75 16.31 8.08
C GLY A 120 5.86 17.38 7.47
N GLY A 121 5.22 18.15 8.36
CA GLY A 121 4.40 19.30 8.05
C GLY A 121 3.13 18.99 7.26
N GLN A 122 2.40 20.05 6.93
CA GLN A 122 1.16 19.96 6.15
C GLN A 122 1.39 19.63 4.67
N ASN A 123 2.61 19.84 4.17
CA ASN A 123 2.97 19.62 2.76
C ASN A 123 3.45 18.19 2.48
N GLY A 124 3.68 17.35 3.51
CA GLY A 124 4.11 15.97 3.34
C GLY A 124 5.45 15.81 2.64
N SER A 125 6.52 16.40 3.20
CA SER A 125 7.88 16.31 2.65
C SER A 125 8.86 15.76 3.68
N GLY A 126 9.93 15.11 3.22
CA GLY A 126 10.91 14.46 4.10
C GLY A 126 12.32 14.38 3.52
N LYS A 127 13.28 14.20 4.42
CA LYS A 127 14.68 13.96 4.07
C LYS A 127 14.88 12.48 3.76
N TYR A 128 15.73 12.14 2.79
CA TYR A 128 16.08 10.75 2.49
C TYR A 128 16.52 9.98 3.75
N GLU A 129 17.28 10.64 4.63
CA GLU A 129 17.70 10.09 5.93
C GLU A 129 16.52 9.65 6.81
N TRP A 130 15.41 10.39 6.83
CA TRP A 130 14.21 10.01 7.60
C TRP A 130 13.56 8.75 7.06
N ILE A 131 13.48 8.63 5.72
CA ILE A 131 12.94 7.44 5.06
C ILE A 131 13.85 6.24 5.32
N ILE A 132 15.17 6.39 5.16
CA ILE A 132 16.17 5.34 5.44
C ILE A 132 16.05 4.86 6.89
N ASN A 133 16.02 5.77 7.85
CA ASN A 133 15.87 5.44 9.26
C ASN A 133 14.51 4.78 9.57
N GLY A 134 13.45 5.23 8.90
CA GLY A 134 12.13 4.61 9.01
C GLY A 134 12.09 3.17 8.48
N ILE A 135 12.75 2.89 7.35
CA ILE A 135 12.87 1.53 6.78
C ILE A 135 13.62 0.64 7.75
N ASN A 136 14.78 1.09 8.25
CA ASN A 136 15.58 0.33 9.21
C ASN A 136 14.79 0.05 10.50
N TYR A 137 14.08 1.05 11.03
CA TYR A 137 13.21 0.90 12.19
C TYR A 137 12.10 -0.12 11.97
N ALA A 138 11.44 -0.11 10.80
CA ALA A 138 10.41 -1.09 10.49
C ALA A 138 10.95 -2.53 10.48
N VAL A 139 12.16 -2.74 9.96
CA VAL A 139 12.87 -4.03 10.01
C VAL A 139 13.19 -4.43 11.45
N GLU A 140 13.73 -3.51 12.26
CA GLU A 140 14.02 -3.74 13.68
C GLU A 140 12.77 -4.12 14.48
N GLN A 141 11.64 -3.48 14.15
CA GLN A 141 10.34 -3.79 14.74
C GLN A 141 9.71 -5.07 14.17
N LYS A 142 10.39 -5.79 13.28
CA LYS A 142 9.90 -7.02 12.62
C LYS A 142 8.54 -6.80 11.95
N ALA A 143 8.40 -5.71 11.21
CA ALA A 143 7.28 -5.55 10.31
C ALA A 143 7.33 -6.63 9.23
N ASP A 144 6.19 -7.17 8.83
CA ASP A 144 6.09 -8.11 7.72
C ASP A 144 6.11 -7.37 6.38
N ILE A 145 5.52 -6.17 6.39
CA ILE A 145 5.28 -5.35 5.20
C ILE A 145 5.62 -3.89 5.54
N ILE A 146 6.32 -3.21 4.65
CA ILE A 146 6.53 -1.76 4.64
C ILE A 146 5.67 -1.18 3.52
N SER A 147 4.87 -0.17 3.84
CA SER A 147 4.03 0.56 2.88
C SER A 147 4.52 2.00 2.78
N MET A 148 4.89 2.41 1.57
CA MET A 148 5.37 3.76 1.27
C MET A 148 4.53 4.39 0.17
N SER A 149 3.95 5.54 0.47
CA SER A 149 3.16 6.32 -0.49
C SER A 149 3.84 7.67 -0.76
N LEU A 150 5.13 7.57 -1.07
CA LEU A 150 6.08 8.67 -1.19
C LEU A 150 7.06 8.40 -2.31
N GLY A 151 7.77 9.44 -2.73
CA GLY A 151 8.78 9.31 -3.75
C GLY A 151 9.69 10.53 -3.86
N GLY A 152 10.81 10.31 -4.55
CA GLY A 152 11.79 11.34 -4.83
C GLY A 152 12.50 11.09 -6.16
N PRO A 153 13.09 12.14 -6.76
CA PRO A 153 13.65 12.06 -8.12
C PRO A 153 15.03 11.41 -8.20
N ASN A 154 15.70 11.19 -7.07
CA ASN A 154 17.11 10.79 -7.04
C ASN A 154 17.27 9.35 -6.59
N ASP A 155 18.09 8.59 -7.32
CA ASP A 155 18.66 7.35 -6.82
C ASP A 155 19.73 7.68 -5.77
N VAL A 156 19.48 7.28 -4.52
CA VAL A 156 20.40 7.48 -3.39
C VAL A 156 20.91 6.11 -2.94
N PRO A 157 22.23 5.83 -3.02
CA PRO A 157 22.79 4.52 -2.71
C PRO A 157 22.38 3.97 -1.33
N GLU A 158 22.33 4.84 -0.32
CA GLU A 158 21.97 4.49 1.05
C GLU A 158 20.47 4.10 1.17
N LEU A 159 19.59 4.73 0.37
CA LEU A 159 18.19 4.34 0.28
C LEU A 159 18.05 2.97 -0.36
N LYS A 160 18.76 2.73 -1.47
CA LYS A 160 18.79 1.42 -2.12
C LYS A 160 19.28 0.33 -1.17
N GLU A 161 20.36 0.59 -0.45
CA GLU A 161 20.89 -0.35 0.54
C GLU A 161 19.88 -0.66 1.65
N ALA A 162 19.19 0.35 2.19
CA ALA A 162 18.15 0.15 3.20
C ALA A 162 17.01 -0.74 2.69
N VAL A 163 16.52 -0.48 1.47
CA VAL A 163 15.49 -1.30 0.81
C VAL A 163 15.98 -2.74 0.61
N THR A 164 17.15 -2.93 0.01
CA THR A 164 17.73 -4.27 -0.22
C THR A 164 17.89 -5.03 1.10
N ASN A 165 18.29 -4.36 2.19
CA ASN A 165 18.44 -4.98 3.51
C ASN A 165 17.09 -5.36 4.14
N ALA A 166 16.03 -4.56 3.94
CA ALA A 166 14.68 -4.89 4.37
C ALA A 166 14.16 -6.16 3.67
N VAL A 167 14.30 -6.22 2.34
CA VAL A 167 13.89 -7.39 1.54
C VAL A 167 14.68 -8.64 1.90
N LYS A 168 16.01 -8.53 2.07
CA LYS A 168 16.85 -9.64 2.56
C LYS A 168 16.47 -10.14 3.95
N SER A 169 15.86 -9.28 4.77
CA SER A 169 15.34 -9.65 6.10
C SER A 169 13.96 -10.30 6.04
N GLY A 170 13.38 -10.46 4.84
CA GLY A 170 12.07 -11.07 4.61
C GLY A 170 10.90 -10.09 4.67
N VAL A 171 11.16 -8.78 4.69
CA VAL A 171 10.14 -7.73 4.72
C VAL A 171 9.71 -7.39 3.29
N LEU A 172 8.41 -7.41 3.01
CA LEU A 172 7.86 -6.99 1.73
C LEU A 172 7.83 -5.46 1.68
N VAL A 173 8.50 -4.84 0.71
CA VAL A 173 8.55 -3.37 0.58
C VAL A 173 7.63 -2.95 -0.56
N VAL A 174 6.55 -2.25 -0.25
CA VAL A 174 5.56 -1.75 -1.22
C VAL A 174 5.70 -0.24 -1.37
N CYS A 175 5.74 0.24 -2.61
CA CYS A 175 5.81 1.68 -2.88
C CYS A 175 4.87 2.11 -4.01
N ALA A 176 4.26 3.28 -3.86
CA ALA A 176 3.54 3.95 -4.95
C ALA A 176 4.50 4.30 -6.11
N ALA A 177 4.08 4.05 -7.35
CA ALA A 177 4.91 4.22 -8.55
C ALA A 177 5.28 5.67 -8.89
N GLY A 178 4.48 6.64 -8.43
CA GLY A 178 4.59 8.06 -8.76
C GLY A 178 3.45 8.58 -9.62
N ASN A 179 3.25 9.90 -9.61
CA ASN A 179 2.13 10.60 -10.27
C ASN A 179 2.61 11.65 -11.29
N GLU A 180 3.79 11.41 -11.86
CA GLU A 180 4.44 12.24 -12.86
C GLU A 180 4.11 11.82 -14.30
N GLY A 181 3.33 10.75 -14.47
CA GLY A 181 2.94 10.19 -15.77
C GLY A 181 2.11 11.15 -16.63
N ASP A 182 2.24 10.98 -17.95
CA ASP A 182 1.57 11.77 -18.98
C ASP A 182 0.56 10.97 -19.82
N GLY A 183 0.27 9.73 -19.40
CA GLY A 183 -0.62 8.80 -20.10
C GLY A 183 -0.02 8.13 -21.34
N ASP A 184 1.26 8.36 -21.67
CA ASP A 184 1.96 7.71 -22.77
C ASP A 184 2.84 6.56 -22.26
N GLU A 185 2.54 5.32 -22.64
CA GLU A 185 3.29 4.13 -22.20
C GLU A 185 4.74 4.06 -22.71
N ARG A 186 5.14 5.01 -23.58
CA ARG A 186 6.46 5.09 -24.23
C ARG A 186 7.42 6.07 -23.56
N THR A 187 6.90 6.96 -22.71
CA THR A 187 7.69 7.83 -21.83
C THR A 187 7.96 7.09 -20.52
N GLU A 188 9.12 7.35 -19.91
CA GLU A 188 9.51 6.69 -18.67
C GLU A 188 9.67 7.72 -17.56
N GLU A 189 8.85 7.59 -16.52
CA GLU A 189 8.93 8.38 -15.30
C GLU A 189 9.34 7.48 -14.14
N LEU A 190 10.42 7.86 -13.47
CA LEU A 190 10.97 7.11 -12.35
C LEU A 190 10.78 7.89 -11.05
N SER A 191 10.31 7.19 -10.03
CA SER A 191 10.20 7.69 -8.66
C SER A 191 10.86 6.69 -7.72
N TYR A 192 11.74 7.16 -6.85
CA TYR A 192 12.45 6.32 -5.88
C TYR A 192 11.79 6.42 -4.51
N PRO A 193 11.58 5.30 -3.78
CA PRO A 193 12.21 3.98 -4.01
C PRO A 193 11.48 3.03 -4.97
N ALA A 194 10.31 3.37 -5.52
CA ALA A 194 9.54 2.46 -6.37
C ALA A 194 10.29 1.95 -7.62
N ALA A 195 11.24 2.71 -8.14
CA ALA A 195 12.09 2.31 -9.27
C ALA A 195 13.20 1.29 -8.91
N TYR A 196 13.31 0.86 -7.65
CA TYR A 196 14.19 -0.25 -7.29
C TYR A 196 13.50 -1.59 -7.52
N ASN A 197 14.17 -2.50 -8.21
CA ASN A 197 13.62 -3.81 -8.58
C ASN A 197 13.19 -4.67 -7.38
N GLU A 198 13.80 -4.47 -6.21
CA GLU A 198 13.42 -5.16 -4.98
C GLU A 198 12.12 -4.64 -4.36
N VAL A 199 11.58 -3.51 -4.83
CA VAL A 199 10.34 -2.89 -4.32
C VAL A 199 9.16 -3.34 -5.15
N ILE A 200 8.07 -3.70 -4.48
CA ILE A 200 6.78 -3.94 -5.11
C ILE A 200 6.19 -2.58 -5.53
N ALA A 201 6.40 -2.21 -6.79
CA ALA A 201 5.98 -0.92 -7.33
C ALA A 201 4.52 -0.97 -7.81
N VAL A 202 3.69 -0.09 -7.24
CA VAL A 202 2.24 -0.12 -7.44
C VAL A 202 1.77 1.10 -8.23
N GLY A 203 1.32 0.86 -9.47
CA GLY A 203 0.66 1.86 -10.31
C GLY A 203 -0.84 2.00 -9.99
N SER A 204 -1.47 3.01 -10.59
CA SER A 204 -2.87 3.36 -10.33
C SER A 204 -3.77 3.04 -11.52
N VAL A 205 -4.95 2.51 -11.20
CA VAL A 205 -6.09 2.47 -12.11
C VAL A 205 -7.34 3.05 -11.46
N SER A 206 -8.29 3.49 -12.28
CA SER A 206 -9.67 3.74 -11.85
C SER A 206 -10.38 2.44 -11.43
N ILE A 207 -11.52 2.56 -10.74
CA ILE A 207 -12.40 1.42 -10.40
C ILE A 207 -12.84 0.64 -11.66
N ALA A 208 -12.92 1.33 -12.81
CA ALA A 208 -13.22 0.72 -14.11
C ALA A 208 -11.99 0.04 -14.76
N ARG A 209 -10.86 -0.07 -14.04
CA ARG A 209 -9.58 -0.67 -14.45
C ARG A 209 -8.93 0.01 -15.66
N LYS A 210 -9.23 1.30 -15.89
CA LYS A 210 -8.48 2.13 -16.82
C LYS A 210 -7.25 2.68 -16.10
N SER A 211 -6.08 2.63 -16.76
CA SER A 211 -4.86 3.27 -16.26
C SER A 211 -5.15 4.73 -15.91
N SER A 212 -4.72 5.15 -14.73
CA SER A 212 -4.80 6.55 -14.34
C SER A 212 -3.78 7.35 -15.15
N GLU A 213 -4.19 8.49 -15.69
CA GLU A 213 -3.35 9.32 -16.58
C GLU A 213 -2.06 9.76 -15.89
N PHE A 214 -2.13 10.06 -14.60
CA PHE A 214 -0.99 10.47 -13.79
C PHE A 214 -0.02 9.32 -13.44
N SER A 215 -0.41 8.05 -13.57
CA SER A 215 0.40 6.93 -13.08
C SER A 215 1.69 6.84 -13.90
N ASN A 216 2.85 6.85 -13.23
CA ASN A 216 4.14 6.68 -13.91
C ASN A 216 4.19 5.41 -14.74
N ALA A 217 4.81 5.51 -15.92
CA ALA A 217 5.16 4.37 -16.75
C ALA A 217 6.66 4.07 -16.62
N ASN A 218 7.05 2.83 -16.38
CA ASN A 218 8.44 2.37 -16.45
C ASN A 218 8.54 0.83 -16.42
N LYS A 219 9.76 0.29 -16.53
CA LYS A 219 9.96 -1.18 -16.58
C LYS A 219 9.88 -1.88 -15.23
N GLU A 220 9.73 -1.15 -14.13
CA GLU A 220 9.77 -1.69 -12.77
C GLU A 220 8.36 -1.77 -12.14
N ILE A 221 7.29 -1.42 -12.85
CA ILE A 221 5.92 -1.59 -12.34
C ILE A 221 5.57 -3.07 -12.17
N ASP A 222 5.19 -3.47 -10.95
CA ASP A 222 4.81 -4.85 -10.64
C ASP A 222 3.34 -5.14 -10.89
N LEU A 223 2.46 -4.24 -10.46
CA LEU A 223 1.02 -4.39 -10.57
C LEU A 223 0.31 -3.06 -10.37
N VAL A 224 -1.00 -3.05 -10.61
CA VAL A 224 -1.85 -1.88 -10.39
C VAL A 224 -2.99 -2.19 -9.45
N ALA A 225 -3.42 -1.18 -8.71
CA ALA A 225 -4.57 -1.24 -7.81
C ALA A 225 -5.41 0.04 -7.92
N PRO A 226 -6.63 0.08 -7.34
CA PRO A 226 -7.47 1.28 -7.37
C PRO A 226 -6.77 2.48 -6.73
N GLY A 227 -6.63 3.58 -7.46
CA GLY A 227 -6.01 4.81 -6.96
C GLY A 227 -6.79 6.09 -7.28
N GLU A 228 -8.00 6.00 -7.85
CA GLU A 228 -8.86 7.15 -8.12
C GLU A 228 -10.11 7.14 -7.23
N ASN A 229 -10.43 8.29 -6.63
CA ASN A 229 -11.60 8.50 -5.77
C ASN A 229 -11.71 7.48 -4.62
N ILE A 230 -10.57 7.18 -3.97
CA ILE A 230 -10.50 6.15 -2.95
C ILE A 230 -10.95 6.72 -1.61
N LEU A 231 -12.06 6.19 -1.10
CA LEU A 231 -12.62 6.53 0.20
C LEU A 231 -11.80 5.88 1.31
N SER A 232 -11.31 6.70 2.26
CA SER A 232 -10.67 6.22 3.48
C SER A 232 -10.84 7.21 4.65
N THR A 233 -10.24 6.91 5.79
CA THR A 233 -10.19 7.72 7.01
C THR A 233 -9.38 9.01 6.83
N LEU A 234 -9.74 10.06 7.55
CA LEU A 234 -9.02 11.33 7.64
C LEU A 234 -8.99 11.79 9.11
N PRO A 235 -8.01 12.63 9.52
CA PRO A 235 -7.92 13.10 10.90
C PRO A 235 -9.21 13.77 11.40
N ASN A 236 -9.41 13.70 12.71
CA ASN A 236 -10.58 14.24 13.43
C ASN A 236 -11.87 13.46 13.13
N HIS A 237 -11.77 12.13 13.06
CA HIS A 237 -12.90 11.20 12.86
C HIS A 237 -13.68 11.48 11.56
N LYS A 238 -12.97 11.85 10.49
CA LYS A 238 -13.56 12.17 9.20
C LYS A 238 -13.22 11.09 8.18
N TYR A 239 -13.89 11.16 7.04
CA TYR A 239 -13.59 10.34 5.88
C TYR A 239 -13.39 11.23 4.67
N GLY A 240 -12.73 10.72 3.63
CA GLY A 240 -12.59 11.45 2.39
C GLY A 240 -12.08 10.61 1.24
N LYS A 241 -12.27 11.13 0.04
CA LYS A 241 -11.80 10.53 -1.20
C LYS A 241 -10.53 11.21 -1.67
N LEU A 242 -9.48 10.42 -1.87
CA LEU A 242 -8.22 10.88 -2.44
C LEU A 242 -7.93 10.16 -3.76
N THR A 243 -7.17 10.82 -4.63
CA THR A 243 -6.74 10.30 -5.93
C THR A 243 -5.22 10.40 -6.09
N GLY A 244 -4.56 9.27 -6.40
CA GLY A 244 -3.13 9.14 -6.66
C GLY A 244 -2.63 7.69 -6.55
N THR A 245 -1.43 7.37 -7.06
CA THR A 245 -0.78 6.05 -6.81
C THR A 245 -0.57 5.75 -5.33
N SER A 246 -0.46 6.79 -4.50
CA SER A 246 -0.50 6.69 -3.04
C SER A 246 -1.74 6.02 -2.47
N MET A 247 -2.86 5.99 -3.20
CA MET A 247 -4.07 5.27 -2.80
C MET A 247 -4.07 3.83 -3.34
N ALA A 248 -3.26 3.51 -4.34
CA ALA A 248 -3.12 2.15 -4.88
C ALA A 248 -2.20 1.28 -4.02
N ALA A 249 -1.04 1.81 -3.61
CA ALA A 249 -0.08 1.11 -2.74
C ALA A 249 -0.68 0.51 -1.44
N PRO A 250 -1.56 1.20 -0.67
CA PRO A 250 -2.15 0.62 0.53
C PRO A 250 -3.10 -0.55 0.25
N HIS A 251 -3.75 -0.61 -0.92
CA HIS A 251 -4.55 -1.79 -1.30
C HIS A 251 -3.66 -3.03 -1.40
N VAL A 252 -2.51 -2.91 -2.07
CA VAL A 252 -1.53 -4.00 -2.20
C VAL A 252 -0.93 -4.36 -0.84
N SER A 253 -0.64 -3.37 -0.01
CA SER A 253 -0.06 -3.58 1.32
C SER A 253 -1.01 -4.38 2.22
N GLY A 254 -2.30 -4.04 2.26
CA GLY A 254 -3.30 -4.83 2.98
C GLY A 254 -3.53 -6.21 2.34
N ALA A 255 -3.53 -6.29 1.01
CA ALA A 255 -3.68 -7.56 0.28
C ALA A 255 -2.56 -8.55 0.63
N LEU A 256 -1.32 -8.10 0.73
CA LEU A 256 -0.19 -8.92 1.15
C LEU A 256 -0.38 -9.52 2.55
N ALA A 257 -1.03 -8.80 3.48
CA ALA A 257 -1.36 -9.35 4.80
C ALA A 257 -2.39 -10.48 4.70
N LEU A 258 -3.39 -10.35 3.83
CA LEU A 258 -4.36 -11.42 3.57
C LEU A 258 -3.69 -12.63 2.92
N ILE A 259 -2.86 -12.39 1.89
CA ILE A 259 -2.13 -13.42 1.14
C ILE A 259 -1.18 -14.18 2.05
N LYS A 260 -0.42 -13.48 2.89
CA LYS A 260 0.52 -14.11 3.82
C LYS A 260 -0.18 -15.02 4.82
N GLY A 261 -1.33 -14.60 5.37
CA GLY A 261 -2.16 -15.45 6.22
C GLY A 261 -2.67 -16.70 5.50
N LEU A 262 -3.29 -16.50 4.33
CA LEU A 262 -3.87 -17.57 3.50
C LEU A 262 -2.83 -18.61 3.07
N GLU A 263 -1.70 -18.14 2.53
CA GLU A 263 -0.73 -19.01 1.89
C GLU A 263 0.15 -19.73 2.90
N GLN A 264 0.48 -19.13 4.04
CA GLN A 264 1.19 -19.86 5.09
C GLN A 264 0.32 -20.96 5.73
N ASP A 265 -0.99 -20.73 5.84
CA ASP A 265 -1.94 -21.77 6.24
C ASP A 265 -2.03 -22.87 5.17
N SER A 266 -2.20 -22.51 3.90
CA SER A 266 -2.26 -23.47 2.79
C SER A 266 -0.98 -24.33 2.66
N PHE A 267 0.20 -23.69 2.74
CA PHE A 267 1.50 -24.37 2.63
C PHE A 267 1.97 -25.00 3.94
N GLN A 268 1.31 -24.73 5.07
CA GLN A 268 1.68 -25.21 6.42
C GLN A 268 3.12 -24.89 6.82
N ARG A 269 3.63 -23.73 6.38
CA ARG A 269 4.97 -23.22 6.72
C ARG A 269 5.05 -21.71 6.52
N THR A 270 6.08 -21.10 7.09
CA THR A 270 6.48 -19.74 6.74
C THR A 270 6.93 -19.69 5.28
N LEU A 271 6.47 -18.65 4.58
CA LEU A 271 6.88 -18.35 3.22
C LEU A 271 7.90 -17.21 3.24
N SER A 272 8.90 -17.31 2.35
CA SER A 272 9.86 -16.24 2.09
C SER A 272 9.20 -15.05 1.38
N GLU A 273 9.89 -13.91 1.38
CA GLU A 273 9.46 -12.69 0.68
C GLU A 273 9.16 -12.97 -0.81
N ALA A 274 10.10 -13.59 -1.53
CA ALA A 274 9.93 -13.94 -2.95
C ALA A 274 8.75 -14.89 -3.21
N GLU A 275 8.47 -15.82 -2.29
CA GLU A 275 7.31 -16.71 -2.41
C GLU A 275 5.99 -15.95 -2.22
N ILE A 276 5.93 -15.00 -1.27
CA ILE A 276 4.77 -14.14 -1.08
C ILE A 276 4.58 -13.20 -2.28
N TYR A 277 5.65 -12.62 -2.82
CA TYR A 277 5.60 -11.85 -4.07
C TYR A 277 5.01 -12.68 -5.22
N ALA A 278 5.45 -13.93 -5.38
CA ALA A 278 4.89 -14.82 -6.40
C ALA A 278 3.38 -15.09 -6.17
N GLN A 279 2.94 -15.23 -4.91
CA GLN A 279 1.51 -15.38 -4.59
C GLN A 279 0.69 -14.10 -4.81
N LEU A 280 1.32 -12.92 -4.70
CA LEU A 280 0.73 -11.63 -5.07
C LEU A 280 0.53 -11.56 -6.59
N VAL A 281 1.58 -11.82 -7.38
CA VAL A 281 1.49 -11.80 -8.85
C VAL A 281 0.50 -12.84 -9.38
N ARG A 282 0.39 -14.01 -8.73
CA ARG A 282 -0.63 -15.02 -9.06
C ARG A 282 -2.07 -14.52 -8.87
N ARG A 283 -2.26 -13.45 -8.08
CA ARG A 283 -3.53 -12.79 -7.78
C ARG A 283 -3.70 -11.48 -8.53
N THR A 284 -3.24 -11.45 -9.79
CA THR A 284 -3.51 -10.34 -10.70
C THR A 284 -4.33 -10.78 -11.91
N LEU A 285 -5.08 -9.85 -12.48
CA LEU A 285 -5.73 -9.99 -13.78
C LEU A 285 -5.01 -9.14 -14.83
N PRO A 286 -4.55 -9.72 -15.95
CA PRO A 286 -3.98 -8.94 -17.03
C PRO A 286 -5.05 -8.01 -17.64
N LEU A 287 -4.69 -6.74 -17.84
CA LEU A 287 -5.61 -5.71 -18.35
C LEU A 287 -5.55 -5.51 -19.87
N GLY A 288 -4.62 -6.17 -20.56
CA GLY A 288 -4.42 -5.99 -22.00
C GLY A 288 -3.80 -4.64 -22.40
N ILE A 289 -3.17 -3.93 -21.45
CA ILE A 289 -2.37 -2.72 -21.68
C ILE A 289 -0.88 -3.00 -21.45
N ALA A 290 0.00 -2.05 -21.81
CA ALA A 290 1.44 -2.23 -21.67
C ALA A 290 1.85 -2.54 -20.23
N LYS A 291 2.85 -3.41 -20.10
CA LYS A 291 3.45 -3.75 -18.79
C LYS A 291 4.15 -2.55 -18.15
N THR A 292 4.58 -1.58 -18.94
CA THR A 292 5.18 -0.35 -18.40
C THR A 292 4.19 0.46 -17.58
N LEU A 293 2.88 0.30 -17.82
CA LEU A 293 1.81 0.94 -17.04
C LEU A 293 1.20 -0.01 -16.01
N ALA A 294 1.02 -1.28 -16.35
CA ALA A 294 0.21 -2.21 -15.55
C ALA A 294 0.99 -3.33 -14.86
N GLY A 295 2.28 -3.52 -15.18
CA GLY A 295 3.06 -4.66 -14.72
C GLY A 295 2.40 -6.01 -15.04
N ASN A 296 2.14 -6.79 -14.00
CA ASN A 296 1.43 -8.07 -14.04
C ASN A 296 -0.10 -7.92 -14.11
N GLY A 297 -0.63 -6.70 -14.02
CA GLY A 297 -2.05 -6.39 -14.13
C GLY A 297 -2.69 -5.94 -12.83
N PHE A 298 -4.01 -6.00 -12.79
CA PHE A 298 -4.83 -5.50 -11.68
C PHE A 298 -4.88 -6.46 -10.51
N LEU A 299 -4.67 -5.96 -9.28
CA LEU A 299 -4.83 -6.73 -8.05
C LEU A 299 -6.25 -7.31 -7.95
N TYR A 300 -6.34 -8.64 -7.87
CA TYR A 300 -7.60 -9.38 -7.86
C TYR A 300 -7.43 -10.69 -7.06
N LEU A 301 -7.75 -10.61 -5.77
CA LEU A 301 -7.36 -11.60 -4.77
C LEU A 301 -7.94 -13.01 -4.96
N ASP A 302 -9.11 -13.13 -5.58
CA ASP A 302 -9.78 -14.40 -5.88
C ASP A 302 -9.39 -14.97 -7.27
N ALA A 303 -8.43 -14.38 -8.00
CA ALA A 303 -8.05 -14.84 -9.34
C ALA A 303 -7.71 -16.35 -9.41
N PRO A 304 -7.02 -16.96 -8.44
CA PRO A 304 -6.78 -18.41 -8.44
C PRO A 304 -8.06 -19.24 -8.37
N ASP A 305 -9.06 -18.79 -7.60
CA ASP A 305 -10.36 -19.47 -7.50
C ASP A 305 -11.11 -19.37 -8.82
N VAL A 306 -11.13 -18.18 -9.44
CA VAL A 306 -11.74 -17.97 -10.77
C VAL A 306 -11.10 -18.87 -11.83
N LEU A 307 -9.76 -19.01 -11.82
CA LEU A 307 -9.07 -19.89 -12.75
C LEU A 307 -9.44 -21.36 -12.52
N MET A 308 -9.53 -21.80 -11.26
CA MET A 308 -9.94 -23.16 -10.90
C MET A 308 -11.35 -23.46 -11.41
N GLU A 309 -12.32 -22.60 -11.13
CA GLU A 309 -13.71 -22.76 -11.61
C GLU A 309 -13.78 -22.85 -13.14
N ARG A 310 -13.01 -22.03 -13.86
CA ARG A 310 -12.95 -22.06 -15.32
C ARG A 310 -12.31 -23.34 -15.85
N ALA A 311 -11.25 -23.81 -15.19
CA ALA A 311 -10.56 -25.05 -15.57
C ALA A 311 -11.46 -26.28 -15.37
N GLU A 312 -12.25 -26.30 -14.28
CA GLU A 312 -13.25 -27.34 -14.04
C GLU A 312 -14.37 -27.33 -15.10
N GLN A 313 -14.93 -26.15 -15.40
CA GLN A 313 -15.95 -26.00 -16.46
C GLN A 313 -15.46 -26.44 -17.83
N ALA A 314 -14.18 -26.18 -18.13
CA ALA A 314 -13.53 -26.57 -19.37
C ALA A 314 -12.99 -28.01 -19.36
N GLN A 315 -13.20 -28.78 -18.29
CA GLN A 315 -12.68 -30.15 -18.11
C GLN A 315 -11.16 -30.25 -18.29
N LEU A 316 -10.40 -29.21 -17.92
CA LEU A 316 -8.94 -29.21 -18.00
C LEU A 316 -8.27 -30.03 -16.89
N LEU A 317 -9.03 -30.34 -15.82
CA LEU A 317 -8.56 -31.05 -14.63
C LEU A 317 -9.03 -32.51 -14.56
N SER A 318 -9.77 -33.00 -15.57
CA SER A 318 -10.13 -34.42 -15.64
C SER A 318 -8.95 -35.23 -16.18
N PHE A 319 -8.44 -36.14 -15.35
CA PHE A 319 -7.40 -37.11 -15.70
C PHE A 319 -7.99 -38.44 -16.19
#